data_AF-A0A662TPX1-F1
#
_entry.id   AF-A0A662TPX1-F1
#
_cell.length_a   1.000
_cell.length_b   1.000
_cell.length_c   1.000
_cell.angle_alpha   90.00
_cell.angle_beta   90.00
_cell.angle_gamma   90.00
#
_symmetry.space_group_name_H-M   'P 1'
#
loop_
_entity.id
_entity.type
_entity.pdbx_description
1 polymer ?
#
loop_
_entity_poly.entity_id
_entity_poly.type
_entity_poly.pdbx_seq_one_letter_code
_entity_poly.pdbx_strand_id
1 'polypeptide(L)'
;MLFLITPLLVFVLTLLIVPIGLSLSRWAGLVGVDVHKRNPVSVPETAALLPLLSALWVISGLSNALQLTHWTPVFLVVFAAMIVGIVDDFLNLGHVTKALTLFACGYLLTPSILYRHTMYIPLIGVFELGFLYPLFIVPLAVTTAANFTNIYAGYNGLEAGSGAIAFAAQSIICSLAGYPDLALLAAIFAAVYFGLLVYNAYPARCFIGDTGTLPIG
;
A
#
# COMPACT_ATOMS: atom_id res chain seq x y z
N MET A 1 -24.84 3.10 2.22
CA MET A 1 -24.56 2.41 3.51
C MET A 1 -23.25 1.63 3.43
N LEU A 2 -23.09 0.70 2.48
CA LEU A 2 -21.84 -0.08 2.30
C LEU A 2 -20.58 0.79 2.17
N PHE A 3 -20.64 1.89 1.42
CA PHE A 3 -19.51 2.82 1.25
C PHE A 3 -18.91 3.37 2.56
N LEU A 4 -19.72 3.59 3.59
CA LEU A 4 -19.23 4.08 4.89
C LEU A 4 -18.89 2.94 5.85
N ILE A 5 -19.62 1.82 5.75
CA ILE A 5 -19.41 0.65 6.62
C ILE A 5 -18.13 -0.08 6.25
N THR A 6 -17.77 -0.19 4.97
CA THR A 6 -16.61 -0.98 4.54
C THR A 6 -15.29 -0.46 5.11
N PRO A 7 -14.94 0.84 5.04
CA PRO A 7 -13.73 1.35 5.68
C PRO A 7 -13.73 1.14 7.20
N LEU A 8 -14.87 1.35 7.87
CA LEU A 8 -14.98 1.13 9.32
C LEU A 8 -14.77 -0.35 9.68
N LEU A 9 -15.37 -1.27 8.91
CA LEU A 9 -15.19 -2.71 9.05
C LEU A 9 -13.71 -3.07 8.89
N VAL A 10 -13.04 -2.56 7.85
CA VAL A 10 -11.61 -2.84 7.60
C VAL A 10 -10.72 -2.26 8.70
N PHE A 11 -11.04 -1.08 9.24
CA PHE A 11 -10.34 -0.52 10.39
C PHE A 11 -10.45 -1.44 11.61
N VAL A 12 -11.67 -1.89 11.96
CA VAL A 12 -11.89 -2.80 13.08
C VAL A 12 -11.19 -4.14 12.86
N LEU A 13 -11.31 -4.73 11.65
CA LEU A 13 -10.61 -5.95 11.30
C LEU A 13 -9.09 -5.81 11.45
N THR A 14 -8.53 -4.68 11.01
CA THR A 14 -7.10 -4.38 11.19
C THR A 14 -6.71 -4.43 12.66
N LEU A 15 -7.45 -3.74 13.54
CA LEU A 15 -7.16 -3.74 14.98
C LEU A 15 -7.19 -5.15 15.58
N LEU A 16 -8.13 -5.99 15.14
CA LEU A 16 -8.26 -7.37 15.63
C LEU A 16 -7.17 -8.30 15.10
N ILE A 17 -6.71 -8.08 13.87
CA ILE A 17 -5.78 -8.96 13.17
C ILE A 17 -4.31 -8.63 13.46
N VAL A 18 -3.96 -7.37 13.73
CA VAL A 18 -2.57 -6.98 14.01
C VAL A 18 -1.93 -7.84 15.10
N PRO A 19 -2.54 -8.08 16.29
CA PRO A 19 -1.94 -8.93 17.33
C PRO A 19 -1.58 -10.35 16.86
N ILE A 20 -2.36 -10.93 15.94
CA ILE A 20 -2.09 -12.21 15.31
C ILE A 20 -0.85 -12.09 14.41
N GLY A 21 -0.80 -11.04 13.58
CA GLY A 21 0.35 -10.74 12.72
C GLY A 21 1.65 -10.56 13.52
N LEU A 22 1.58 -9.89 14.68
CA LEU A 22 2.73 -9.72 15.57
C LEU A 22 3.25 -11.05 16.10
N SER A 23 2.33 -11.97 16.42
CA SER A 23 2.68 -13.29 16.93
C SER A 23 3.30 -14.15 15.85
N LEU A 24 2.77 -14.09 14.62
CA LEU A 24 3.30 -14.80 13.46
C LEU A 24 4.68 -14.28 13.05
N SER A 25 4.87 -12.96 13.01
CA SER A 25 6.14 -12.32 12.70
C SER A 25 7.23 -12.74 13.70
N ARG A 26 6.92 -12.84 15.00
CA ARG A 26 7.84 -13.39 16.02
C ARG A 26 8.15 -14.86 15.79
N TRP A 27 7.14 -15.67 15.50
CA TRP A 27 7.30 -17.10 15.24
C TRP A 27 8.18 -17.36 14.00
N ALA A 28 8.02 -16.53 12.96
CA ALA A 28 8.82 -16.59 11.74
C ALA A 28 10.23 -15.99 11.88
N GLY A 29 10.58 -15.43 13.05
CA GLY A 29 11.86 -14.76 13.27
C GLY A 29 12.00 -13.40 12.58
N LEU A 30 10.91 -12.85 12.04
CA LEU A 30 10.86 -11.52 11.41
C LEU A 30 10.72 -10.47 12.51
N VAL A 31 11.85 -9.99 13.01
CA VAL A 31 11.90 -8.98 14.05
C VAL A 31 12.99 -7.95 13.76
N GLY A 32 12.64 -6.68 13.87
CA GLY A 32 13.55 -5.55 13.72
C GLY A 32 13.92 -4.96 15.07
N VAL A 33 15.11 -4.34 15.16
CA VAL A 33 15.55 -3.63 16.37
C VAL A 33 15.19 -2.16 16.27
N ASP A 34 14.52 -1.60 17.26
CA ASP A 34 14.28 -0.15 17.36
C ASP A 34 15.58 0.58 17.75
N VAL A 35 16.34 0.98 16.73
CA VAL A 35 17.65 1.63 16.85
C VAL A 35 17.60 3.05 17.42
N HIS A 36 16.42 3.69 17.44
CA HIS A 36 16.24 5.06 17.90
C HIS A 36 15.88 5.15 19.39
N LYS A 37 15.71 4.02 20.08
CA LYS A 37 15.53 3.96 21.53
C LYS A 37 16.87 3.83 22.26
N ARG A 38 16.99 4.47 23.44
CA ARG A 38 18.17 4.35 24.32
C ARG A 38 18.47 2.90 24.72
N ASN A 39 17.42 2.12 24.94
CA ASN A 39 17.49 0.67 25.15
C ASN A 39 16.87 0.01 23.92
N PRO A 40 17.66 -0.60 23.03
CA PRO A 40 17.14 -1.24 21.82
C PRO A 40 16.18 -2.36 22.19
N VAL A 41 14.99 -2.36 21.58
CA VAL A 41 13.97 -3.39 21.77
C VAL A 41 13.68 -4.02 20.42
N SER A 42 13.64 -5.35 20.39
CA SER A 42 13.21 -6.10 19.22
C SER A 42 11.69 -6.09 19.10
N VAL A 43 11.18 -5.69 17.94
CA VAL A 43 9.75 -5.60 17.64
C VAL A 43 9.44 -6.36 16.34
N PRO A 44 8.23 -6.93 16.18
CA PRO A 44 7.86 -7.65 14.96
C PRO A 44 7.84 -6.74 13.74
N GLU A 45 8.32 -7.22 12.60
CA GLU A 45 8.63 -6.40 11.43
C GLU A 45 7.55 -6.40 10.33
N THR A 46 6.72 -7.44 10.22
CA THR A 46 5.76 -7.60 9.10
C THR A 46 4.30 -7.42 9.52
N ALA A 47 4.02 -6.45 10.39
CA ALA A 47 2.69 -6.27 10.97
C ALA A 47 1.59 -5.91 9.94
N ALA A 48 1.97 -5.36 8.79
CA ALA A 48 1.03 -4.94 7.75
C ALA A 48 0.49 -6.10 6.90
N LEU A 49 1.17 -7.24 6.86
CA LEU A 49 0.83 -8.37 5.97
C LEU A 49 -0.63 -8.81 6.14
N LEU A 50 -1.02 -9.24 7.35
CA LEU A 50 -2.36 -9.78 7.58
C LEU A 50 -3.46 -8.71 7.46
N PRO A 51 -3.30 -7.48 7.99
CA PRO A 51 -4.27 -6.41 7.75
C PRO A 51 -4.50 -6.09 6.28
N LEU A 52 -3.44 -5.97 5.47
CA LEU A 52 -3.57 -5.70 4.03
C LEU A 52 -4.23 -6.87 3.29
N LEU A 53 -3.87 -8.12 3.61
CA LEU A 53 -4.56 -9.30 3.06
C LEU A 53 -6.03 -9.33 3.43
N SER A 54 -6.39 -8.95 4.66
CA SER A 54 -7.78 -8.88 5.11
C SER A 54 -8.56 -7.81 4.36
N ALA A 55 -7.95 -6.65 4.09
CA ALA A 55 -8.56 -5.59 3.30
C ALA A 55 -8.78 -6.02 1.84
N LEU A 56 -7.77 -6.64 1.21
CA LEU A 56 -7.90 -7.19 -0.15
C LEU A 56 -8.97 -8.27 -0.23
N TRP A 57 -9.11 -9.11 0.80
CA TRP A 57 -10.17 -10.12 0.88
C TRP A 57 -11.56 -9.47 0.96
N VAL A 58 -11.74 -8.45 1.80
CA VAL A 58 -13.01 -7.69 1.89
C VAL A 58 -13.33 -6.99 0.56
N ILE A 59 -12.34 -6.34 -0.05
CA ILE A 59 -12.49 -5.67 -1.36
C ILE A 59 -12.92 -6.68 -2.42
N SER A 60 -12.25 -7.83 -2.50
CA SER A 60 -12.55 -8.89 -3.47
C SER A 60 -13.96 -9.45 -3.27
N GLY A 61 -14.33 -9.79 -2.03
CA GLY A 61 -15.65 -10.34 -1.71
C GLY A 61 -16.81 -9.37 -1.94
N LEU A 62 -16.57 -8.07 -1.83
CA LEU A 62 -17.57 -7.03 -2.05
C LEU A 62 -17.43 -6.33 -3.41
N SER A 63 -16.52 -6.77 -4.27
CA SER A 63 -16.14 -6.07 -5.51
C SER A 63 -17.33 -5.77 -6.42
N ASN A 64 -18.20 -6.75 -6.67
CA ASN A 64 -19.40 -6.56 -7.49
C ASN A 64 -20.42 -5.60 -6.83
N ALA A 65 -20.64 -5.74 -5.51
CA ALA A 65 -21.59 -4.91 -4.77
C ALA A 65 -21.13 -3.44 -4.65
N LEU A 66 -19.82 -3.22 -4.63
CA LEU A 66 -19.18 -1.90 -4.53
C LEU A 66 -18.76 -1.33 -5.89
N GLN A 67 -19.04 -2.04 -6.99
CA GLN A 67 -18.61 -1.67 -8.35
C GLN A 67 -17.09 -1.44 -8.43
N LEU A 68 -16.29 -2.32 -7.84
CA LEU A 68 -14.83 -2.23 -7.83
C LEU A 68 -14.16 -3.17 -8.85
N THR A 69 -14.92 -3.94 -9.61
CA THR A 69 -14.40 -4.99 -10.51
C THR A 69 -13.46 -4.44 -11.57
N HIS A 70 -13.68 -3.22 -12.07
CA HIS A 70 -12.79 -2.57 -13.04
C HIS A 70 -11.45 -2.11 -12.45
N TRP A 71 -11.31 -2.05 -11.12
CA TRP A 71 -10.06 -1.75 -10.41
C TRP A 71 -9.23 -2.99 -10.07
N THR A 72 -9.63 -4.18 -10.57
CA THR A 72 -8.88 -5.43 -10.35
C THR A 72 -7.38 -5.32 -10.62
N PRO A 73 -6.91 -4.66 -11.70
CA PRO A 73 -5.47 -4.46 -11.93
C PRO A 73 -4.74 -3.72 -10.80
N VAL A 74 -5.39 -2.77 -10.14
CA VAL A 74 -4.82 -2.06 -8.98
C VAL A 74 -4.63 -3.03 -7.81
N PHE A 75 -5.60 -3.92 -7.54
CA PHE A 75 -5.47 -4.92 -6.48
C PHE A 75 -4.33 -5.90 -6.76
N LEU A 76 -4.12 -6.25 -8.02
CA LEU A 76 -3.01 -7.11 -8.44
C LEU A 76 -1.66 -6.42 -8.23
N VAL A 77 -1.53 -5.13 -8.53
CA VAL A 77 -0.30 -4.37 -8.25
C VAL A 77 -0.04 -4.29 -6.75
N VAL A 78 -1.04 -3.92 -5.95
CA VAL A 78 -0.92 -3.85 -4.48
C VAL A 78 -0.50 -5.20 -3.92
N PHE A 79 -1.16 -6.28 -4.33
CA PHE A 79 -0.83 -7.64 -3.90
C PHE A 79 0.57 -8.06 -4.34
N ALA A 80 0.98 -7.71 -5.57
CA ALA A 80 2.33 -8.00 -6.06
C ALA A 80 3.39 -7.20 -5.28
N ALA A 81 3.14 -5.92 -4.96
CA ALA A 81 4.03 -5.11 -4.13
C ALA A 81 4.16 -5.68 -2.71
N MET A 82 3.07 -6.22 -2.13
CA MET A 82 3.13 -6.95 -0.86
C MET A 82 3.99 -8.20 -0.96
N ILE A 83 3.92 -8.94 -2.08
CA ILE A 83 4.79 -10.11 -2.32
C ILE A 83 6.26 -9.68 -2.42
N VAL A 84 6.56 -8.61 -3.16
CA VAL A 84 7.93 -8.09 -3.22
C VAL A 84 8.41 -7.70 -1.83
N GLY A 85 7.57 -7.02 -1.06
CA GLY A 85 7.89 -6.59 0.30
C GLY A 85 8.17 -7.75 1.24
N ILE A 86 7.32 -8.79 1.26
CA ILE A 86 7.57 -9.95 2.14
C ILE A 86 8.81 -10.72 1.70
N VAL A 87 9.07 -10.83 0.40
CA VAL A 87 10.30 -11.45 -0.11
C VAL A 87 11.52 -10.64 0.30
N ASP A 88 11.43 -9.31 0.28
CA ASP A 88 12.48 -8.40 0.75
C ASP A 88 12.72 -8.53 2.26
N ASP A 89 11.65 -8.55 3.05
CA ASP A 89 11.70 -8.74 4.50
C ASP A 89 12.40 -10.07 4.89
N PHE A 90 12.32 -11.11 4.05
CA PHE A 90 13.00 -12.40 4.29
C PHE A 90 14.40 -12.52 3.67
N LEU A 91 14.61 -11.98 2.47
CA LEU A 91 15.81 -12.24 1.66
C LEU A 91 16.74 -11.04 1.54
N ASN A 92 16.33 -9.85 1.97
CA ASN A 92 17.06 -8.59 1.85
C ASN A 92 17.56 -8.37 0.41
N LEU A 93 16.60 -8.13 -0.49
CA LEU A 93 16.83 -7.95 -1.91
C LEU A 93 17.72 -6.73 -2.18
N GLY A 94 18.61 -6.86 -3.15
CA GLY A 94 19.36 -5.71 -3.65
C GLY A 94 18.44 -4.65 -4.25
N HIS A 95 18.77 -3.37 -4.05
CA HIS A 95 18.00 -2.22 -4.54
C HIS A 95 17.65 -2.31 -6.04
N VAL A 96 18.55 -2.82 -6.88
CA VAL A 96 18.28 -3.03 -8.32
C VAL A 96 17.21 -4.09 -8.54
N THR A 97 17.30 -5.23 -7.85
CA THR A 97 16.32 -6.31 -7.96
C THR A 97 14.95 -5.82 -7.50
N LYS A 98 14.88 -5.15 -6.35
CA LYS A 98 13.64 -4.56 -5.82
C LYS A 98 13.00 -3.59 -6.81
N ALA A 99 13.79 -2.66 -7.35
CA ALA A 99 13.31 -1.68 -8.32
C ALA A 99 12.82 -2.33 -9.63
N LEU A 100 13.55 -3.30 -10.18
CA LEU A 100 13.16 -4.00 -11.41
C LEU A 100 11.93 -4.87 -11.21
N THR A 101 11.78 -5.54 -10.06
CA THR A 101 10.59 -6.35 -9.77
C THR A 101 9.35 -5.47 -9.61
N LEU A 102 9.45 -4.33 -8.90
CA LEU A 102 8.33 -3.39 -8.79
C LEU A 102 7.99 -2.73 -10.14
N PHE A 103 8.99 -2.47 -10.98
CA PHE A 103 8.76 -2.00 -12.35
C PHE A 103 7.98 -3.05 -13.14
N ALA A 104 8.35 -4.33 -13.01
CA ALA A 104 7.61 -5.43 -13.61
C ALA A 104 6.17 -5.53 -13.09
N CYS A 105 5.93 -5.31 -11.80
CA CYS A 105 4.58 -5.28 -11.22
C CYS A 105 3.69 -4.21 -11.87
N GLY A 106 4.24 -3.06 -12.27
CA GLY A 106 3.47 -2.01 -12.93
C GLY A 106 2.82 -2.43 -14.26
N TYR A 107 3.36 -3.44 -14.96
CA TYR A 107 2.73 -3.99 -16.16
C TYR A 107 1.38 -4.66 -15.89
N LEU A 108 1.05 -5.01 -14.64
CA LEU A 108 -0.27 -5.53 -14.28
C LEU A 108 -1.39 -4.51 -14.57
N LEU A 109 -1.07 -3.21 -14.65
CA LEU A 109 -2.04 -2.16 -15.02
C LEU A 109 -2.33 -2.09 -16.51
N THR A 110 -1.44 -2.64 -17.36
CA THR A 110 -1.50 -2.53 -18.83
C THR A 110 -2.88 -2.82 -19.41
N PRO A 111 -3.62 -3.87 -18.99
CA PRO A 111 -4.96 -4.15 -19.53
C PRO A 111 -5.95 -2.98 -19.41
N SER A 112 -5.82 -2.14 -18.39
CA SER A 112 -6.70 -0.98 -18.16
C SER A 112 -6.23 0.31 -18.84
N ILE A 113 -4.96 0.38 -19.24
CA ILE A 113 -4.33 1.63 -19.70
C ILE A 113 -3.70 1.54 -21.09
N LEU A 114 -3.68 0.37 -21.73
CA LEU A 114 -2.95 0.13 -22.99
C LEU A 114 -3.27 1.16 -24.08
N TYR A 115 -4.54 1.60 -24.14
CA TYR A 115 -5.02 2.56 -25.13
C TYR A 115 -5.05 4.02 -24.62
N ARG A 116 -4.49 4.29 -23.44
CA ARG A 116 -4.30 5.65 -22.93
C ARG A 116 -2.92 6.14 -23.36
N HIS A 117 -2.89 7.12 -24.26
CA HIS A 117 -1.64 7.62 -24.86
C HIS A 117 -1.26 9.01 -24.36
N THR A 118 -2.10 9.60 -23.50
CA THR A 118 -1.98 10.99 -23.06
C THR A 118 -1.64 11.10 -21.59
N MET A 119 -0.82 12.07 -21.22
CA MET A 119 -0.60 12.51 -19.84
C MET A 119 -0.93 13.98 -19.70
N TYR A 120 -1.68 14.33 -18.66
CA TYR A 120 -1.90 15.73 -18.28
C TYR A 120 -0.79 16.18 -17.34
N ILE A 121 -0.09 17.26 -17.71
CA ILE A 121 0.90 17.92 -16.87
C ILE A 121 0.30 19.24 -16.40
N PRO A 122 0.16 19.47 -15.07
CA PRO A 122 -0.36 20.73 -14.54
C PRO A 122 0.40 21.93 -15.11
N LEU A 123 -0.32 23.02 -15.42
CA LEU A 123 0.19 24.27 -15.99
C LEU A 123 0.69 24.19 -17.45
N ILE A 124 0.97 23.00 -17.97
CA ILE A 124 1.50 22.84 -19.34
C ILE A 124 0.42 22.31 -20.30
N GLY A 125 -0.37 21.33 -19.87
CA GLY A 125 -1.45 20.74 -20.68
C GLY A 125 -1.27 19.25 -20.95
N VAL A 126 -1.92 18.77 -22.01
CA VAL A 126 -1.94 17.34 -22.38
C VAL A 126 -0.79 17.03 -23.35
N PHE A 127 -0.03 15.99 -23.03
CA PHE A 127 1.05 15.46 -23.86
C PHE A 127 0.68 14.12 -24.44
N GLU A 128 0.86 13.97 -25.75
CA GLU A 128 0.76 12.69 -26.47
C GLU A 128 2.08 11.93 -26.36
N LEU A 129 2.07 10.85 -25.59
CA LEU A 129 3.22 9.97 -25.34
C LEU A 129 3.10 8.64 -26.10
N GLY A 130 1.94 8.33 -26.67
CA GLY A 130 1.71 7.05 -27.35
C GLY A 130 1.90 5.87 -26.39
N PHE A 131 2.48 4.78 -26.90
CA PHE A 131 2.77 3.58 -26.11
C PHE A 131 3.83 3.78 -25.02
N LEU A 132 4.58 4.89 -25.04
CA LEU A 132 5.52 5.22 -23.96
C LEU A 132 4.78 5.40 -22.63
N TYR A 133 3.54 5.90 -22.65
CA TYR A 133 2.75 6.09 -21.43
C TYR A 133 2.45 4.77 -20.70
N PRO A 134 1.73 3.81 -21.31
CA PRO A 134 1.38 2.57 -20.61
C PRO A 134 2.55 1.60 -20.45
N LEU A 135 3.53 1.60 -21.35
CA LEU A 135 4.62 0.60 -21.33
C LEU A 135 5.85 1.06 -20.54
N PHE A 136 6.04 2.36 -20.30
CA PHE A 136 7.22 2.86 -19.60
C PHE A 136 6.87 3.79 -18.45
N ILE A 137 6.07 4.84 -18.70
CA ILE A 137 5.79 5.86 -17.68
C ILE A 137 5.01 5.27 -16.50
N VAL A 138 3.99 4.45 -16.73
CA VAL A 138 3.21 3.85 -15.62
C VAL A 138 4.02 2.82 -14.82
N PRO A 139 4.72 1.85 -15.44
CA PRO A 139 5.63 0.97 -14.71
C PRO A 139 6.72 1.71 -13.93
N LEU A 140 7.26 2.79 -14.52
CA LEU A 140 8.22 3.66 -13.85
C LEU A 140 7.60 4.36 -12.63
N ALA A 141 6.37 4.85 -12.75
CA ALA A 141 5.65 5.48 -11.64
C ALA A 141 5.44 4.52 -10.47
N VAL A 142 5.05 3.26 -10.74
CA VAL A 142 4.84 2.23 -9.71
C VAL A 142 6.14 1.94 -8.95
N THR A 143 7.23 1.63 -9.66
CA THR A 143 8.50 1.35 -8.98
C THR A 143 9.03 2.56 -8.22
N THR A 144 8.84 3.75 -8.77
CA THR A 144 9.30 4.99 -8.17
C THR A 144 8.53 5.24 -6.88
N ALA A 145 7.20 5.29 -6.93
CA ALA A 145 6.35 5.56 -5.77
C ALA A 145 6.59 4.55 -4.63
N ALA A 146 6.60 3.25 -4.93
CA ALA A 146 6.82 2.20 -3.93
C ALA A 146 8.20 2.30 -3.25
N ASN A 147 9.27 2.60 -4.00
CA ASN A 147 10.58 2.79 -3.39
C ASN A 147 10.67 4.11 -2.61
N PHE A 148 10.01 5.19 -3.06
CA PHE A 148 10.00 6.47 -2.34
C PHE A 148 9.34 6.35 -0.95
N THR A 149 8.20 5.66 -0.86
CA THR A 149 7.52 5.44 0.44
C THR A 149 8.35 4.57 1.38
N ASN A 150 9.09 3.60 0.84
CA ASN A 150 10.00 2.76 1.61
C ASN A 150 11.25 3.50 2.09
N ILE A 151 11.86 4.36 1.26
CA ILE A 151 13.06 5.14 1.65
C ILE A 151 12.71 6.22 2.69
N TYR A 152 11.49 6.75 2.66
CA TYR A 152 11.02 7.75 3.63
C TYR A 152 10.70 7.16 5.02
N ALA A 153 10.87 5.85 5.23
CA ALA A 153 10.61 5.14 6.48
C ALA A 153 11.72 5.33 7.54
N GLY A 154 11.52 4.76 8.74
CA GLY A 154 12.56 4.61 9.77
C GLY A 154 12.21 5.17 11.16
N TYR A 155 11.07 5.84 11.32
CA TYR A 155 10.64 6.39 12.61
C TYR A 155 9.28 5.81 13.02
N ASN A 156 9.11 5.52 14.32
CA ASN A 156 7.87 4.99 14.88
C ASN A 156 6.64 5.84 14.52
N GLY A 157 5.74 5.29 13.71
CA GLY A 157 4.50 5.94 13.27
C GLY A 157 4.61 6.69 11.94
N LEU A 158 5.80 6.81 11.34
CA LEU A 158 6.01 7.61 10.13
C LEU A 158 5.37 6.96 8.91
N GLU A 159 5.56 5.66 8.72
CA GLU A 159 5.08 4.92 7.54
C GLU A 159 3.56 4.76 7.59
N ALA A 160 3.02 4.30 8.72
CA ALA A 160 1.56 4.18 8.90
C ALA A 160 0.89 5.55 8.87
N GLY A 161 1.50 6.55 9.50
CA GLY A 161 0.94 7.90 9.56
C GLY A 161 0.90 8.57 8.18
N SER A 162 2.01 8.53 7.45
CA SER A 162 2.08 9.09 6.10
C SER A 162 1.16 8.36 5.13
N GLY A 163 1.13 7.01 5.16
CA GLY A 163 0.18 6.21 4.37
C GLY A 163 -1.28 6.55 4.70
N ALA A 164 -1.65 6.60 5.97
CA ALA A 164 -3.02 6.94 6.39
C ALA A 164 -3.46 8.32 5.90
N ILE A 165 -2.59 9.33 6.04
CA ILE A 165 -2.87 10.71 5.59
C ILE A 165 -2.96 10.76 4.06
N ALA A 166 -2.02 10.12 3.34
CA ALA A 166 -2.01 10.10 1.88
C ALA A 166 -3.27 9.46 1.31
N PHE A 167 -3.67 8.30 1.82
CA PHE A 167 -4.89 7.63 1.38
C PHE A 167 -6.18 8.38 1.79
N ALA A 168 -6.21 9.02 2.97
CA ALA A 168 -7.33 9.86 3.36
C ALA A 168 -7.48 11.09 2.44
N ALA A 169 -6.38 11.75 2.12
CA ALA A 169 -6.36 12.86 1.17
C ALA A 169 -6.80 12.41 -0.23
N GLN A 170 -6.27 11.28 -0.71
CA GLN A 170 -6.66 10.68 -1.99
C GLN A 170 -8.16 10.36 -2.03
N SER A 171 -8.73 9.84 -0.94
CA SER A 171 -10.16 9.58 -0.82
C SER A 171 -11.00 10.84 -1.01
N ILE A 172 -10.63 11.93 -0.34
CA ILE A 172 -11.30 13.22 -0.48
C ILE A 172 -11.17 13.75 -1.90
N ILE A 173 -9.98 13.72 -2.49
CA ILE A 173 -9.71 14.21 -3.85
C ILE A 173 -10.55 13.43 -4.88
N CYS A 174 -10.55 12.10 -4.80
CA CYS A 174 -11.34 11.26 -5.70
C CYS A 174 -12.84 11.51 -5.53
N SER A 175 -13.32 11.74 -4.31
CA SER A 175 -14.73 12.07 -4.07
C SER A 175 -15.12 13.41 -4.69
N LEU A 176 -14.26 14.42 -4.58
CA LEU A 176 -14.49 15.74 -5.19
C LEU A 176 -14.39 15.70 -6.72
N ALA A 177 -13.54 14.83 -7.26
CA ALA A 177 -13.35 14.64 -8.69
C ALA A 177 -14.42 13.74 -9.35
N GLY A 178 -15.39 13.22 -8.59
CA GLY A 178 -16.48 12.39 -9.12
C GLY A 178 -16.11 10.92 -9.36
N TYR A 179 -15.09 10.40 -8.67
CA TYR A 179 -14.65 9.01 -8.70
C TYR A 179 -14.94 8.31 -7.34
N PRO A 180 -16.21 8.00 -7.02
CA PRO A 180 -16.60 7.49 -5.71
C PRO A 180 -16.02 6.10 -5.41
N ASP A 181 -15.85 5.28 -6.43
CA ASP A 181 -15.20 3.97 -6.40
C ASP A 181 -13.74 4.05 -5.97
N LEU A 182 -12.97 4.98 -6.55
CA LEU A 182 -11.59 5.26 -6.10
C LEU A 182 -11.54 5.89 -4.72
N ALA A 183 -12.51 6.77 -4.41
CA ALA A 183 -12.61 7.39 -3.09
C ALA A 183 -12.80 6.33 -2.01
N LEU A 184 -13.66 5.34 -2.27
CA LEU A 184 -13.89 4.20 -1.39
C LEU A 184 -12.63 3.33 -1.26
N LEU A 185 -11.96 3.03 -2.37
CA LEU A 185 -10.73 2.23 -2.34
C LEU A 185 -9.65 2.90 -1.49
N ALA A 186 -9.43 4.20 -1.69
CA ALA A 186 -8.50 4.98 -0.89
C ALA A 186 -8.93 5.04 0.59
N ALA A 187 -10.23 5.17 0.88
CA ALA A 187 -10.72 5.13 2.27
C ALA A 187 -10.47 3.79 2.96
N ILE A 188 -10.56 2.66 2.23
CA ILE A 188 -10.27 1.33 2.77
C ILE A 188 -8.79 1.21 3.12
N PHE A 189 -7.88 1.65 2.25
CA PHE A 189 -6.45 1.65 2.59
C PHE A 189 -6.14 2.62 3.73
N ALA A 190 -6.74 3.81 3.75
CA ALA A 190 -6.61 4.74 4.88
C ALA A 190 -7.02 4.07 6.20
N ALA A 191 -8.13 3.31 6.21
CA ALA A 191 -8.58 2.55 7.37
C ALA A 191 -7.56 1.49 7.84
N VAL A 192 -6.91 0.77 6.92
CA VAL A 192 -5.82 -0.16 7.27
C VAL A 192 -4.67 0.58 7.95
N TYR A 193 -4.18 1.67 7.34
CA TYR A 193 -3.03 2.39 7.87
C TYR A 193 -3.34 3.14 9.17
N PHE A 194 -4.54 3.68 9.35
CA PHE A 194 -4.99 4.20 10.64
C PHE A 194 -5.05 3.11 11.72
N GLY A 195 -5.48 1.89 11.37
CA GLY A 195 -5.47 0.75 12.29
C GLY A 195 -4.05 0.30 12.66
N LEU A 196 -3.15 0.25 11.68
CA LEU A 196 -1.72 -0.04 11.90
C LEU A 196 -1.04 1.02 12.76
N LEU A 197 -1.39 2.29 12.57
CA LEU A 197 -0.84 3.41 13.33
C LEU A 197 -1.07 3.25 14.83
N VAL A 198 -2.18 2.64 15.27
CA VAL A 198 -2.44 2.35 16.69
C VAL A 198 -1.34 1.48 17.32
N TYR A 199 -0.73 0.58 16.54
CA TYR A 199 0.34 -0.30 17.01
C TYR A 199 1.75 0.21 16.68
N ASN A 200 1.88 0.95 15.59
CA ASN A 200 3.15 1.46 15.09
C ASN A 200 3.53 2.84 15.66
N ALA A 201 2.58 3.63 16.18
CA ALA A 201 2.84 4.91 16.83
C ALA A 201 3.83 4.79 18.00
N TYR A 202 4.57 5.86 18.26
CA TYR A 202 5.57 5.89 19.33
C TYR A 202 4.94 5.66 20.72
N PRO A 203 5.51 4.75 21.54
CA PRO A 203 6.58 3.80 21.24
C PRO A 203 6.07 2.60 20.43
N ALA A 204 6.69 2.31 19.27
CA ALA A 204 6.19 1.28 18.38
C ALA A 204 6.19 -0.11 19.04
N ARG A 205 5.06 -0.81 18.89
CA ARG A 205 4.90 -2.22 19.24
C ARG A 205 5.20 -3.15 18.06
N CYS A 206 5.26 -2.58 16.86
CA CYS A 206 5.56 -3.27 15.62
C CYS A 206 6.07 -2.32 14.54
N PHE A 207 6.85 -2.86 13.60
CA PHE A 207 7.12 -2.22 12.33
C PHE A 207 6.18 -2.75 11.26
N ILE A 208 6.03 -1.94 10.22
CA ILE A 208 5.13 -2.20 9.09
C ILE A 208 5.77 -3.19 8.11
N GLY A 209 7.09 -3.08 7.94
CA GLY A 209 7.89 -3.88 7.02
C GLY A 209 7.70 -3.43 5.59
N ASP A 210 8.55 -3.94 4.71
CA ASP A 210 8.50 -3.61 3.29
C ASP A 210 7.21 -4.11 2.65
N THR A 211 6.68 -5.23 3.19
CA THR A 211 5.34 -5.74 2.91
C THR A 211 4.24 -4.68 3.00
N GLY A 212 4.38 -3.68 3.89
CA GLY A 212 3.39 -2.63 4.05
C GLY A 212 3.80 -1.25 3.56
N THR A 213 5.09 -0.96 3.39
CA THR A 213 5.53 0.33 2.83
C THR A 213 5.47 0.38 1.31
N LEU A 214 5.81 -0.71 0.62
CA LEU A 214 5.79 -0.74 -0.85
C LEU A 214 4.38 -0.55 -1.42
N PRO A 215 3.31 -1.16 -0.86
CA PRO A 215 1.95 -0.94 -1.37
C PRO A 215 1.36 0.45 -1.10
N ILE A 216 2.04 1.31 -0.32
CA ILE A 216 1.61 2.71 -0.15
C ILE A 216 1.81 3.48 -1.46
N GLY A 217 2.90 3.19 -2.18
CA GLY A 217 3.26 3.84 -3.44
C GLY A 217 2.65 3.16 -4.64
#